data_AF-A0A6J5ZA80-F1
#
_entry.id   AF-A0A6J5ZA80-F1
#
_cell.length_a   1.000
_cell.length_b   1.000
_cell.length_c   1.000
_cell.angle_alpha   90.00
_cell.angle_beta   90.00
_cell.angle_gamma   90.00
#
_symmetry.space_group_name_H-M   'P 1'
#
loop_
_entity.id
_entity.type
_entity.pdbx_description
1 polymer ?
#
loop_
_entity_poly.entity_id
_entity_poly.type
_entity_poly.pdbx_seq_one_letter_code
_entity_poly.pdbx_strand_id
1 'polypeptide(L)'
;MANQVVTNAIVCSFYTDDDYYKSHGARLKANLELLGIPYELREISKKPGDDWADICRKKVGFIADVCAANPDKKVFWIDVDCEIFSLPDFILNSTADIIGFQRGFSTPSKIGYENRGRFWEPCFWGINTTAQARKMVASAAEFEAIATVKATDDFFFEEAWRASSTNLTFQIIPSNCAVDKGSGNIESHEVFFRFGSSGQVANFKQKVEQHKGNVTKKKIAPKRDLLEFAKLIEDRLPETLSTKLRLLVDASGVTGFLTGKKHLGLDGKNVGELINAGKAGDKAKFDNLLKTFQSKFLPNRFESAAISAASSFLSYSSKTSTKKILLSWWEYPYPGNYGDWLTPFVFSHYTDSKIVFQGLTSRTSKKHIISLGSVGRFIKSGSVVVGTGISSSKHAINPKADFVSVRGPHTAELILQSGGPKVESFGDPAIVLSKILPVTRGKTNGRIAFVRHYTHSQAPVKLLANCDEFPVQLSHPDDIVAFIRKLNEYDSVVTSAMHVLITCQSYGIPCALVVFKGFEEYVHGDGIKYIDYALGAGVKAISPTPINPKLDWDEIKPLIETIQVSDSKIAEVEAAIKESLRRVSGQK
;
A
#
# COMPACT_ATOMS: atom_id res chain seq x y z
N MET A 1 7.86 -11.88 47.52
CA MET A 1 8.66 -11.71 46.29
C MET A 1 8.09 -10.62 45.36
N ALA A 2 7.43 -9.58 45.88
CA ALA A 2 6.58 -8.66 45.10
C ALA A 2 7.22 -7.30 44.75
N ASN A 3 8.46 -7.05 45.15
CA ASN A 3 9.13 -5.75 44.94
C ASN A 3 10.37 -5.84 44.06
N GLN A 4 10.49 -6.89 43.22
CA GLN A 4 11.51 -6.94 42.17
C GLN A 4 11.07 -6.13 40.94
N VAL A 5 10.87 -4.84 41.19
CA VAL A 5 11.25 -3.73 40.33
C VAL A 5 10.49 -3.63 38.99
N VAL A 6 9.41 -2.83 39.02
CA VAL A 6 8.76 -2.19 37.85
C VAL A 6 9.71 -1.14 37.23
N THR A 7 11.00 -1.41 37.00
CA THR A 7 11.94 -0.42 36.42
C THR A 7 11.68 -0.18 34.94
N ASN A 8 11.15 -1.19 34.26
CA ASN A 8 11.01 -1.18 32.81
C ASN A 8 9.64 -0.63 32.37
N ALA A 9 8.91 0.01 33.28
CA ALA A 9 7.65 0.65 33.00
C ALA A 9 7.51 1.98 33.75
N ILE A 10 6.71 2.88 33.19
CA ILE A 10 6.34 4.15 33.80
C ILE A 10 4.84 4.41 33.58
N VAL A 11 4.14 4.82 34.63
CA VAL A 11 2.75 5.28 34.53
C VAL A 11 2.74 6.78 34.35
N CYS A 12 1.97 7.30 33.40
CA CYS A 12 1.87 8.72 33.14
C CYS A 12 0.43 9.21 33.15
N SER A 13 0.25 10.44 33.63
CA SER A 13 -1.01 11.16 33.59
C SER A 13 -0.78 12.67 33.69
N PHE A 14 -1.82 13.46 33.45
CA PHE A 14 -1.83 14.88 33.77
C PHE A 14 -3.17 15.29 34.38
N TYR A 15 -3.17 16.43 35.07
CA TYR A 15 -4.36 17.04 35.64
C TYR A 15 -4.33 18.55 35.48
N THR A 16 -5.51 19.18 35.50
CA THR A 16 -5.62 20.63 35.48
C THR A 16 -5.49 21.24 36.86
N ASP A 17 -5.18 22.54 36.90
CA ASP A 17 -4.93 23.32 38.11
C ASP A 17 -6.17 23.63 38.98
N ASP A 18 -7.35 23.16 38.59
CA ASP A 18 -8.56 23.27 39.40
C ASP A 18 -8.61 22.23 40.54
N ASP A 19 -9.26 22.60 41.64
CA ASP A 19 -9.28 21.82 42.88
C ASP A 19 -9.79 20.39 42.68
N TYR A 20 -10.74 20.18 41.77
CA TYR A 20 -11.27 18.87 41.45
C TYR A 20 -10.18 17.95 40.89
N TYR A 21 -9.50 18.36 39.81
CA TYR A 21 -8.46 17.53 39.20
C TYR A 21 -7.15 17.50 40.00
N LYS A 22 -6.82 18.54 40.78
CA LYS A 22 -5.72 18.50 41.76
C LYS A 22 -5.92 17.42 42.81
N SER A 23 -7.14 17.29 43.35
CA SER A 23 -7.43 16.24 44.34
C SER A 23 -7.25 14.83 43.76
N HIS A 24 -7.66 14.63 42.50
CA HIS A 24 -7.44 13.37 41.77
C HIS A 24 -5.96 13.11 41.49
N GLY A 25 -5.22 14.13 41.08
CA GLY A 25 -3.77 14.05 40.85
C GLY A 25 -3.00 13.64 42.11
N ALA A 26 -3.33 14.25 43.25
CA ALA A 26 -2.74 13.89 44.54
C ALA A 26 -3.08 12.45 44.96
N ARG A 27 -4.33 12.02 44.75
CA ARG A 27 -4.78 10.65 45.03
C ARG A 27 -4.07 9.62 44.16
N LEU A 28 -3.97 9.87 42.85
CA LEU A 28 -3.27 8.98 41.93
C LEU A 28 -1.77 8.91 42.26
N LYS A 29 -1.14 10.04 42.61
CA LYS A 29 0.25 10.08 43.07
C LYS A 29 0.47 9.16 44.27
N ALA A 30 -0.34 9.33 45.32
CA ALA A 30 -0.25 8.51 46.52
C ALA A 30 -0.49 7.02 46.23
N ASN A 31 -1.42 6.71 45.32
CA ASN A 31 -1.69 5.35 44.86
C ASN A 31 -0.48 4.71 44.17
N LEU A 32 0.17 5.42 43.23
CA LEU A 32 1.36 4.92 42.53
C LEU A 32 2.58 4.80 43.44
N GLU A 33 2.76 5.72 44.39
CA GLU A 33 3.81 5.67 45.41
C GLU A 33 3.65 4.46 46.34
N LEU A 34 2.41 4.20 46.79
CA LEU A 34 2.10 3.04 47.64
C LEU A 34 2.42 1.71 46.94
N LEU A 35 2.20 1.65 45.62
CA LEU A 35 2.47 0.47 44.80
C LEU A 35 3.93 0.39 44.32
N GLY A 36 4.76 1.41 44.59
CA GLY A 36 6.15 1.46 44.12
C GLY A 36 6.30 1.55 42.60
N ILE A 37 5.31 2.10 41.90
CA ILE A 37 5.29 2.21 40.44
C ILE A 37 5.93 3.55 40.02
N PRO A 38 6.97 3.56 39.16
CA PRO A 38 7.51 4.80 38.62
C PRO A 38 6.46 5.57 37.84
N TYR A 39 6.42 6.90 38.02
CA TYR A 39 5.38 7.71 37.40
C TYR A 39 5.88 9.06 36.87
N GLU A 40 5.12 9.61 35.92
CA GLU A 40 5.20 11.00 35.47
C GLU A 40 3.80 11.64 35.55
N LEU A 41 3.61 12.52 36.53
CA LEU A 41 2.36 13.26 36.73
C LEU A 41 2.61 14.75 36.53
N ARG A 42 1.92 15.36 35.56
CA ARG A 42 2.10 16.78 35.21
C ARG A 42 0.85 17.59 35.52
N GLU A 43 1.00 18.68 36.27
CA GLU A 43 -0.04 19.72 36.34
C GLU A 43 0.01 20.55 35.06
N ILE A 44 -1.15 20.81 34.44
CA ILE A 44 -1.27 21.64 33.24
C ILE A 44 -2.26 22.78 33.46
N SER A 45 -1.90 23.98 33.01
CA SER A 45 -2.82 25.13 33.05
C SER A 45 -3.73 25.17 31.83
N LYS A 46 -4.98 25.58 32.06
CA LYS A 46 -5.95 25.87 30.99
C LYS A 46 -5.61 27.21 30.36
N LYS A 47 -5.54 27.28 29.02
CA LYS A 47 -5.43 28.58 28.33
C LYS A 47 -6.81 29.25 28.31
N PRO A 48 -6.88 30.60 28.26
CA PRO A 48 -8.16 31.28 28.07
C PRO A 48 -8.88 30.76 26.82
N GLY A 49 -10.08 30.21 27.01
CA GLY A 49 -10.90 29.62 25.93
C GLY A 49 -10.74 28.11 25.71
N ASP A 50 -9.80 27.44 26.39
CA ASP A 50 -9.71 25.97 26.37
C ASP A 50 -10.98 25.38 27.01
N ASP A 51 -11.64 24.47 26.29
CA ASP A 51 -12.70 23.63 26.85
C ASP A 51 -12.19 22.22 27.20
N TRP A 52 -13.09 21.37 27.70
CA TRP A 52 -12.75 20.00 28.09
C TRP A 52 -12.11 19.19 26.95
N ALA A 53 -12.56 19.38 25.71
CA ALA A 53 -12.01 18.65 24.57
C ALA A 53 -10.57 19.10 24.26
N ASP A 54 -10.27 20.39 24.40
CA ASP A 54 -8.94 20.94 24.22
C ASP A 54 -7.96 20.42 25.28
N ILE A 55 -8.43 20.22 26.52
CA ILE A 55 -7.65 19.59 27.59
C ILE A 55 -7.42 18.11 27.32
N CYS A 56 -8.45 17.36 26.94
CA CYS A 56 -8.30 15.95 26.58
C CYS A 56 -7.31 15.76 25.44
N ARG A 57 -7.38 16.59 24.40
CA ARG A 57 -6.49 16.56 23.23
C ARG A 57 -5.00 16.66 23.60
N LYS A 58 -4.64 17.39 24.66
CA LYS A 58 -3.23 17.50 25.14
C LYS A 58 -2.62 16.14 25.54
N LYS A 59 -3.43 15.11 25.78
CA LYS A 59 -2.97 13.73 26.02
C LYS A 59 -2.12 13.17 24.90
N VAL A 60 -2.42 13.51 23.66
CA VAL A 60 -1.72 12.95 22.50
C VAL A 60 -0.24 13.34 22.53
N GLY A 61 0.04 14.65 22.57
CA GLY A 61 1.41 15.17 22.67
C GLY A 61 2.11 14.76 23.97
N PHE A 62 1.40 14.80 25.10
CA PHE A 62 1.98 14.42 26.39
C PHE A 62 2.46 12.96 26.41
N ILE A 63 1.64 12.00 25.95
CA ILE A 63 2.06 10.59 25.89
C ILE A 63 3.26 10.42 24.95
N ALA A 64 3.30 11.14 23.82
CA ALA A 64 4.43 11.11 22.91
C ALA A 64 5.73 11.62 23.55
N ASP A 65 5.66 12.72 24.31
CA ASP A 65 6.80 13.26 25.07
C ASP A 65 7.33 12.24 26.08
N VAL A 66 6.44 11.61 26.85
CA VAL A 66 6.81 10.58 27.83
C VAL A 66 7.46 9.37 27.14
N CYS A 67 6.91 8.94 26.00
CA CYS A 67 7.49 7.86 25.19
C CYS A 67 8.89 8.22 24.68
N ALA A 68 9.11 9.45 24.22
CA ALA A 68 10.39 9.92 23.72
C ALA A 68 11.43 10.06 24.84
N ALA A 69 11.01 10.53 26.02
CA ALA A 69 11.87 10.66 27.20
C ALA A 69 12.25 9.30 27.84
N ASN A 70 11.46 8.25 27.58
CA ASN A 70 11.66 6.92 28.16
C ASN A 70 11.71 5.82 27.06
N PRO A 71 12.75 5.82 26.20
CA PRO A 71 12.82 4.90 25.06
C PRO A 71 12.86 3.42 25.47
N ASP A 72 13.42 3.12 26.64
CA ASP A 72 13.65 1.80 27.20
C ASP A 72 12.56 1.30 28.16
N LYS A 73 11.54 2.12 28.46
CA LYS A 73 10.44 1.75 29.37
C LYS A 73 9.09 1.69 28.68
N LYS A 74 8.27 0.70 29.02
CA LYS A 74 6.85 0.65 28.65
C LYS A 74 6.12 1.84 29.28
N VAL A 75 5.30 2.54 28.51
CA VAL A 75 4.56 3.70 28.99
C VAL A 75 3.10 3.31 29.19
N PHE A 76 2.57 3.53 30.38
CA PHE A 76 1.17 3.29 30.70
C PHE A 76 0.45 4.61 30.93
N TRP A 77 -0.48 4.97 30.06
CA TRP A 77 -1.41 6.06 30.34
C TRP A 77 -2.50 5.60 31.29
N ILE A 78 -2.84 6.46 32.25
CA ILE A 78 -4.05 6.34 33.05
C ILE A 78 -4.75 7.71 33.15
N ASP A 79 -6.07 7.75 32.99
CA ASP A 79 -6.84 8.96 33.28
C ASP A 79 -6.73 9.31 34.77
N VAL A 80 -6.54 10.58 35.10
CA VAL A 80 -6.20 10.99 36.48
C VAL A 80 -7.29 10.68 37.53
N ASP A 81 -8.54 10.54 37.10
CA ASP A 81 -9.68 10.18 37.95
C ASP A 81 -9.85 8.66 38.15
N CYS A 82 -9.00 7.84 37.53
CA CYS A 82 -8.95 6.39 37.68
C CYS A 82 -8.01 5.96 38.83
N GLU A 83 -8.07 4.67 39.17
CA GLU A 83 -7.28 4.08 40.24
C GLU A 83 -6.75 2.70 39.85
N ILE A 84 -5.54 2.37 40.30
CA ILE A 84 -4.89 1.07 40.10
C ILE A 84 -4.72 0.39 41.47
N PHE A 85 -5.06 -0.89 41.57
CA PHE A 85 -4.86 -1.70 42.79
C PHE A 85 -3.59 -2.55 42.73
N SER A 86 -3.18 -2.92 41.52
CA SER A 86 -1.96 -3.65 41.22
C SER A 86 -1.63 -3.49 39.73
N LEU A 87 -0.41 -3.82 39.30
CA LEU A 87 -0.10 -4.00 37.88
C LEU A 87 0.19 -5.49 37.62
N PRO A 88 -0.79 -6.24 37.09
CA PRO A 88 -0.63 -7.66 36.83
C PRO A 88 0.54 -7.98 35.89
N ASP A 89 1.18 -9.14 36.10
CA ASP A 89 2.31 -9.60 35.29
C ASP A 89 2.00 -9.66 33.79
N PHE A 90 0.78 -10.05 33.41
CA PHE A 90 0.39 -10.11 32.00
C PHE A 90 0.29 -8.73 31.33
N ILE A 91 0.18 -7.66 32.12
CA ILE A 91 0.20 -6.27 31.65
C ILE A 91 1.64 -5.80 31.56
N LEU A 92 2.41 -5.93 32.66
CA LEU A 92 3.80 -5.50 32.72
C LEU A 92 4.68 -6.24 31.70
N ASN A 93 4.49 -7.54 31.53
CA ASN A 93 5.29 -8.40 30.67
C ASN A 93 4.68 -8.65 29.29
N SER A 94 3.62 -7.90 28.91
CA SER A 94 3.05 -8.01 27.57
C SER A 94 4.12 -7.78 26.49
N THR A 95 4.11 -8.61 25.46
CA THR A 95 4.94 -8.46 24.25
C THR A 95 4.21 -7.71 23.15
N ALA A 96 2.92 -7.40 23.34
CA ALA A 96 2.13 -6.67 22.36
C ALA A 96 2.64 -5.23 22.21
N ASP A 97 2.47 -4.65 21.02
CA ASP A 97 2.81 -3.25 20.77
C ASP A 97 1.91 -2.32 21.59
N ILE A 98 0.61 -2.65 21.67
CA ILE A 98 -0.41 -1.91 22.43
C ILE A 98 -1.22 -2.88 23.30
N ILE A 99 -1.46 -2.51 24.56
CA ILE A 99 -2.36 -3.22 25.47
C ILE A 99 -3.38 -2.27 26.08
N GLY A 100 -4.64 -2.68 26.22
CA GLY A 100 -5.66 -1.82 26.81
C GLY A 100 -7.03 -2.47 26.87
N PHE A 101 -8.02 -1.73 27.37
CA PHE A 101 -9.41 -2.15 27.33
C PHE A 101 -10.04 -1.85 25.97
N GLN A 102 -10.92 -2.74 25.52
CA GLN A 102 -11.73 -2.49 24.35
C GLN A 102 -12.80 -1.42 24.65
N ARG A 103 -13.17 -0.61 23.65
CA ARG A 103 -14.14 0.49 23.80
C ARG A 103 -15.48 0.06 24.42
N GLY A 104 -15.80 0.66 25.57
CA GLY A 104 -16.96 0.38 26.38
C GLY A 104 -16.82 -0.92 27.18
N PHE A 105 -15.58 -1.33 27.48
CA PHE A 105 -15.21 -2.55 28.18
C PHE A 105 -15.93 -3.80 27.63
N SER A 106 -16.05 -3.92 26.30
CA SER A 106 -16.79 -5.04 25.72
C SER A 106 -15.95 -6.31 25.62
N THR A 107 -16.65 -7.43 25.51
CA THR A 107 -16.06 -8.77 25.42
C THR A 107 -15.52 -9.04 24.01
N PRO A 108 -14.60 -10.01 23.85
CA PRO A 108 -14.07 -10.39 22.53
C PRO A 108 -15.15 -10.74 21.49
N SER A 109 -16.31 -11.23 21.92
CA SER A 109 -17.45 -11.51 21.03
C SER A 109 -18.11 -10.28 20.40
N LYS A 110 -17.79 -9.07 20.89
CA LYS A 110 -18.29 -7.77 20.40
C LYS A 110 -17.15 -6.81 19.99
N ILE A 111 -15.92 -7.32 19.89
CA ILE A 111 -14.77 -6.57 19.38
C ILE A 111 -15.03 -6.15 17.93
N GLY A 112 -14.46 -5.02 17.50
CA GLY A 112 -14.48 -4.60 16.09
C GLY A 112 -15.35 -3.39 15.78
N TYR A 113 -15.19 -2.87 14.55
CA TYR A 113 -15.78 -1.61 14.09
C TYR A 113 -17.25 -1.70 13.66
N GLU A 114 -17.78 -2.92 13.60
CA GLU A 114 -19.20 -3.18 13.40
C GLU A 114 -20.02 -2.83 14.65
N ASN A 115 -19.43 -2.91 15.84
CA ASN A 115 -20.11 -2.67 17.12
C ASN A 115 -19.76 -1.31 17.72
N ARG A 116 -18.52 -0.84 17.53
CA ARG A 116 -18.01 0.41 18.11
C ARG A 116 -17.38 1.28 17.03
N GLY A 117 -17.53 2.60 17.15
CA GLY A 117 -16.82 3.55 16.27
C GLY A 117 -15.31 3.59 16.52
N ARG A 118 -14.84 3.05 17.64
CA ARG A 118 -13.45 3.06 18.09
C ARG A 118 -13.06 1.72 18.68
N PHE A 119 -11.78 1.39 18.59
CA PHE A 119 -11.29 0.11 19.05
C PHE A 119 -11.02 0.10 20.56
N TRP A 120 -10.34 1.14 21.05
CA TRP A 120 -9.82 1.22 22.41
C TRP A 120 -10.65 2.12 23.33
N GLU A 121 -10.64 1.82 24.62
CA GLU A 121 -11.06 2.74 25.68
C GLU A 121 -9.88 3.65 26.07
N PRO A 122 -10.01 5.00 26.10
CA PRO A 122 -8.87 5.90 26.26
C PRO A 122 -8.46 6.14 27.72
N CYS A 123 -8.94 5.33 28.66
CA CYS A 123 -8.72 5.53 30.10
C CYS A 123 -7.50 4.79 30.66
N PHE A 124 -7.07 3.72 29.99
CA PHE A 124 -5.89 2.95 30.37
C PHE A 124 -5.27 2.29 29.13
N TRP A 125 -4.01 2.64 28.83
CA TRP A 125 -3.28 2.16 27.65
C TRP A 125 -1.84 1.84 28.03
N GLY A 126 -1.35 0.66 27.66
CA GLY A 126 0.07 0.32 27.68
C GLY A 126 0.67 0.39 26.28
N ILE A 127 1.80 1.08 26.17
CA ILE A 127 2.56 1.32 24.94
C ILE A 127 3.95 0.72 25.12
N ASN A 128 4.30 -0.22 24.23
CA ASN A 128 5.56 -0.93 24.30
C ASN A 128 6.74 -0.10 23.76
N THR A 129 7.96 -0.59 23.97
CA THR A 129 9.21 0.03 23.48
C THR A 129 9.51 -0.30 22.02
N THR A 130 8.67 -1.09 21.37
CA THR A 130 8.85 -1.50 19.97
C THR A 130 8.78 -0.29 19.04
N ALA A 131 9.54 -0.34 17.95
CA ALA A 131 9.53 0.73 16.94
C ALA A 131 8.11 0.99 16.39
N GLN A 132 7.28 -0.05 16.29
CA GLN A 132 5.93 0.04 15.76
C GLN A 132 4.98 0.76 16.74
N ALA A 133 5.00 0.41 18.03
CA ALA A 133 4.21 1.09 19.06
C ALA A 133 4.58 2.59 19.15
N ARG A 134 5.89 2.88 19.20
CA ARG A 134 6.40 4.26 19.27
C ARG A 134 6.04 5.07 18.03
N LYS A 135 6.14 4.47 16.84
CA LYS A 135 5.73 5.11 15.59
C LYS A 135 4.25 5.45 15.57
N MET A 136 3.38 4.59 16.08
CA MET A 136 1.94 4.88 16.18
C MET A 136 1.69 6.12 17.05
N VAL A 137 2.29 6.17 18.24
CA VAL A 137 2.14 7.31 19.16
C VAL A 137 2.70 8.60 18.56
N ALA A 138 3.90 8.55 17.97
CA ALA A 138 4.48 9.71 17.29
C ALA A 138 3.58 10.20 16.14
N SER A 139 3.05 9.28 15.32
CA SER A 139 2.14 9.64 14.22
C SER A 139 0.85 10.29 14.72
N ALA A 140 0.33 9.86 15.89
CA ALA A 140 -0.82 10.49 16.52
C ALA A 140 -0.52 11.93 16.90
N ALA A 141 0.63 12.20 17.54
CA ALA A 141 1.04 13.53 17.97
C ALA A 141 1.38 14.46 16.80
N GLU A 142 2.10 13.96 15.79
CA GLU A 142 2.39 14.71 14.56
C GLU A 142 1.10 15.12 13.84
N PHE A 143 0.13 14.21 13.75
CA PHE A 143 -1.18 14.52 13.16
C PHE A 143 -1.97 15.51 14.03
N GLU A 144 -2.02 15.29 15.34
CA GLU A 144 -2.69 16.20 16.27
C GLU A 144 -2.17 17.64 16.15
N ALA A 145 -0.85 17.83 16.02
CA ALA A 145 -0.24 19.15 15.90
C ALA A 145 -0.68 19.95 14.66
N ILE A 146 -1.06 19.27 13.56
CA ILE A 146 -1.46 19.92 12.30
C ILE A 146 -2.96 19.85 12.03
N ALA A 147 -3.69 19.03 12.78
CA ALA A 147 -5.09 18.76 12.50
C ALA A 147 -5.99 19.93 12.88
N THR A 148 -6.89 20.28 11.96
CA THR A 148 -7.85 21.38 12.11
C THR A 148 -9.17 20.95 12.74
N VAL A 149 -9.37 19.64 12.91
CA VAL A 149 -10.56 19.06 13.52
C VAL A 149 -10.64 19.38 15.01
N LYS A 150 -11.86 19.70 15.48
CA LYS A 150 -12.16 19.75 16.91
C LYS A 150 -12.51 18.35 17.42
N ALA A 151 -11.54 17.69 18.02
CA ALA A 151 -11.67 16.33 18.55
C ALA A 151 -10.86 16.13 19.83
N THR A 152 -11.21 15.11 20.59
CA THR A 152 -10.52 14.63 21.79
C THR A 152 -9.36 13.68 21.43
N ASP A 153 -8.51 13.36 22.39
CA ASP A 153 -7.37 12.43 22.28
C ASP A 153 -7.72 11.11 21.59
N ASP A 154 -8.84 10.52 21.97
CA ASP A 154 -9.29 9.22 21.46
C ASP A 154 -9.57 9.22 19.95
N PHE A 155 -9.82 10.37 19.32
CA PHE A 155 -9.89 10.49 17.86
C PHE A 155 -8.51 10.32 17.23
N PHE A 156 -7.50 11.02 17.75
CA PHE A 156 -6.14 11.00 17.18
C PHE A 156 -5.47 9.64 17.38
N PHE A 157 -5.64 9.03 18.54
CA PHE A 157 -5.16 7.66 18.77
C PHE A 157 -5.89 6.63 17.90
N GLU A 158 -7.19 6.81 17.65
CA GLU A 158 -7.95 5.95 16.75
C GLU A 158 -7.50 6.11 15.29
N GLU A 159 -7.23 7.33 14.82
CA GLU A 159 -6.66 7.58 13.48
C GLU A 159 -5.29 6.93 13.33
N ALA A 160 -4.39 7.13 14.30
CA ALA A 160 -3.10 6.47 14.34
C ALA A 160 -3.21 4.94 14.36
N TRP A 161 -4.15 4.40 15.14
CA TRP A 161 -4.43 2.97 15.20
C TRP A 161 -4.92 2.45 13.84
N ARG A 162 -5.89 3.10 13.21
CA ARG A 162 -6.40 2.70 11.87
C ARG A 162 -5.32 2.76 10.81
N ALA A 163 -4.41 3.73 10.90
CA ALA A 163 -3.32 3.88 9.94
C ALA A 163 -2.24 2.80 10.08
N SER A 164 -2.04 2.25 11.28
CA SER A 164 -0.89 1.40 11.61
C SER A 164 -1.23 -0.04 12.03
N SER A 165 -2.49 -0.34 12.41
CA SER A 165 -2.88 -1.61 13.05
C SER A 165 -2.58 -2.86 12.24
N THR A 166 -2.47 -2.77 10.91
CA THR A 166 -2.08 -3.91 10.07
C THR A 166 -0.65 -4.41 10.34
N ASN A 167 0.17 -3.61 11.02
CA ASN A 167 1.56 -3.92 11.36
C ASN A 167 1.80 -3.91 12.89
N LEU A 168 0.74 -3.91 13.70
CA LEU A 168 0.81 -3.90 15.15
C LEU A 168 0.24 -5.20 15.72
N THR A 169 0.90 -5.71 16.73
CA THR A 169 0.37 -6.69 17.67
C THR A 169 -0.39 -5.96 18.78
N PHE A 170 -1.43 -6.59 19.33
CA PHE A 170 -2.18 -5.99 20.43
C PHE A 170 -2.68 -7.03 21.42
N GLN A 171 -2.90 -6.59 22.66
CA GLN A 171 -3.50 -7.39 23.72
C GLN A 171 -4.70 -6.66 24.32
N ILE A 172 -5.81 -7.38 24.49
CA ILE A 172 -7.01 -6.84 25.12
C ILE A 172 -7.03 -7.27 26.58
N ILE A 173 -7.23 -6.30 27.46
CA ILE A 173 -7.45 -6.54 28.88
C ILE A 173 -8.90 -7.01 29.07
N PRO A 174 -9.14 -8.16 29.72
CA PRO A 174 -10.48 -8.64 30.02
C PRO A 174 -11.30 -7.61 30.81
N SER A 175 -12.58 -7.45 30.46
CA SER A 175 -13.43 -6.41 31.08
C SER A 175 -13.69 -6.63 32.57
N ASN A 176 -13.64 -7.88 33.04
CA ASN A 176 -13.73 -8.24 34.46
C ASN A 176 -12.48 -7.83 35.28
N CYS A 177 -11.38 -7.41 34.64
CA CYS A 177 -10.24 -6.83 35.34
C CYS A 177 -10.49 -5.37 35.78
N ALA A 178 -11.61 -4.78 35.36
CA ALA A 178 -12.05 -3.46 35.75
C ALA A 178 -13.32 -3.54 36.63
N VAL A 179 -13.34 -2.77 37.73
CA VAL A 179 -14.46 -2.71 38.69
C VAL A 179 -15.79 -2.43 37.96
N ASP A 180 -16.78 -3.30 38.18
CA ASP A 180 -18.15 -3.22 37.64
C ASP A 180 -18.26 -3.21 36.10
N LYS A 181 -17.23 -3.67 35.37
CA LYS A 181 -17.22 -3.70 33.89
C LYS A 181 -17.35 -5.11 33.28
N GLY A 182 -17.34 -6.16 34.09
CA GLY A 182 -17.53 -7.53 33.65
C GLY A 182 -17.99 -8.46 34.78
N SER A 183 -18.44 -9.66 34.42
CA SER A 183 -18.80 -10.72 35.36
C SER A 183 -17.59 -11.64 35.61
N GLY A 184 -16.93 -11.48 36.75
CA GLY A 184 -15.84 -12.36 37.17
C GLY A 184 -16.34 -13.71 37.70
N ASN A 185 -15.48 -14.72 37.64
CA ASN A 185 -15.62 -16.03 38.26
C ASN A 185 -14.27 -16.43 38.91
N ILE A 186 -14.19 -17.63 39.51
CA ILE A 186 -12.96 -18.09 40.19
C ILE A 186 -11.74 -18.26 39.25
N GLU A 187 -11.97 -18.34 37.95
CA GLU A 187 -10.94 -18.47 36.92
C GLU A 187 -10.50 -17.11 36.35
N SER A 188 -11.10 -16.02 36.81
CA SER A 188 -10.84 -14.67 36.31
C SER A 188 -9.52 -14.13 36.85
N HIS A 189 -8.83 -13.34 36.02
CA HIS A 189 -7.76 -12.48 36.51
C HIS A 189 -8.29 -11.51 37.58
N GLU A 190 -7.42 -11.13 38.52
CA GLU A 190 -7.75 -10.19 39.58
C GLU A 190 -8.13 -8.81 39.02
N VAL A 191 -9.07 -8.15 39.70
CA VAL A 191 -9.44 -6.77 39.40
C VAL A 191 -8.29 -5.87 39.81
N PHE A 192 -7.74 -5.13 38.85
CA PHE A 192 -6.60 -4.23 39.09
C PHE A 192 -6.92 -2.76 38.80
N PHE A 193 -8.04 -2.47 38.13
CA PHE A 193 -8.35 -1.14 37.63
C PHE A 193 -9.75 -0.68 38.03
N ARG A 194 -9.89 0.60 38.39
CA ARG A 194 -11.18 1.27 38.58
C ARG A 194 -11.26 2.51 37.68
N PHE A 195 -12.30 2.54 36.85
CA PHE A 195 -12.59 3.67 35.96
C PHE A 195 -13.27 4.81 36.71
N GLY A 196 -12.73 6.03 36.58
CA GLY A 196 -13.35 7.26 37.04
C GLY A 196 -14.46 7.75 36.08
N SER A 197 -15.50 8.39 36.62
CA SER A 197 -16.57 8.98 35.79
C SER A 197 -16.62 10.49 36.02
N SER A 198 -15.86 11.25 35.23
CA SER A 198 -15.83 12.72 35.27
C SER A 198 -17.15 13.40 34.85
N GLY A 199 -18.19 12.65 34.45
CA GLY A 199 -19.55 13.16 34.19
C GLY A 199 -19.73 14.08 32.97
N GLN A 200 -18.65 14.61 32.38
CA GLN A 200 -18.70 15.61 31.29
C GLN A 200 -18.88 15.02 29.88
N VAL A 201 -18.65 13.72 29.70
CA VAL A 201 -18.66 13.04 28.39
C VAL A 201 -19.99 13.20 27.66
N ALA A 202 -21.12 13.15 28.38
CA ALA A 202 -22.45 13.26 27.77
C ALA A 202 -22.72 14.64 27.16
N ASN A 203 -22.14 15.71 27.74
CA ASN A 203 -22.40 17.10 27.36
C ASN A 203 -21.64 17.56 26.11
N PHE A 204 -20.52 16.90 25.79
CA PHE A 204 -19.63 17.30 24.69
C PHE A 204 -19.61 16.35 23.50
N LYS A 205 -20.19 15.14 23.62
CA LYS A 205 -20.20 14.12 22.56
C LYS A 205 -20.76 14.60 21.21
N GLN A 206 -21.68 15.57 21.20
CA GLN A 206 -22.26 16.14 19.97
C GLN A 206 -21.51 17.39 19.45
N LYS A 207 -20.55 17.90 20.22
CA LYS A 207 -19.80 19.14 19.92
C LYS A 207 -18.40 18.89 19.37
N VAL A 208 -17.97 17.63 19.34
CA VAL A 208 -16.66 17.19 18.85
C VAL A 208 -16.83 16.15 17.75
N GLU A 209 -15.84 16.06 16.86
CA GLU A 209 -15.85 15.03 15.82
C GLU A 209 -15.67 13.63 16.43
N GLN A 210 -16.36 12.66 15.83
CA GLN A 210 -16.42 11.27 16.29
C GLN A 210 -16.41 10.34 15.08
N HIS A 211 -15.71 9.21 15.19
CA HIS A 211 -15.83 8.11 14.24
C HIS A 211 -17.23 7.51 14.32
N LYS A 212 -17.93 7.47 13.18
CA LYS A 212 -19.25 6.81 13.08
C LYS A 212 -19.04 5.30 12.92
N GLY A 213 -19.77 4.50 13.70
CA GLY A 213 -19.74 3.04 13.57
C GLY A 213 -20.28 2.58 12.20
N ASN A 214 -19.81 1.42 11.73
CA ASN A 214 -20.27 0.84 10.48
C ASN A 214 -21.69 0.24 10.65
N VAL A 215 -22.73 1.06 10.53
CA VAL A 215 -24.10 0.54 10.42
C VAL A 215 -24.29 -0.07 9.03
N THR A 216 -23.92 -1.35 8.89
CA THR A 216 -24.19 -2.14 7.68
C THR A 216 -25.67 -2.47 7.60
N LYS A 217 -26.44 -1.67 6.83
CA LYS A 217 -27.66 -2.20 6.22
C LYS A 217 -27.23 -3.39 5.34
N LYS A 218 -27.61 -4.62 5.73
CA LYS A 218 -27.43 -5.83 4.91
C LYS A 218 -28.02 -5.57 3.52
N LYS A 219 -27.18 -5.25 2.53
CA LYS A 219 -27.55 -5.33 1.12
C LYS A 219 -27.20 -6.73 0.65
N ILE A 220 -28.24 -7.52 0.34
CA ILE A 220 -28.14 -8.76 -0.44
C ILE A 220 -27.33 -8.44 -1.70
N ALA A 221 -26.36 -9.29 -2.04
CA ALA A 221 -25.42 -9.06 -3.14
C ALA A 221 -25.75 -9.96 -4.34
N PRO A 222 -26.80 -9.67 -5.14
CA PRO A 222 -27.22 -10.50 -6.29
C PRO A 222 -26.18 -10.60 -7.41
N LYS A 223 -25.08 -9.84 -7.31
CA LYS A 223 -24.00 -9.83 -8.31
C LYS A 223 -23.06 -11.02 -8.23
N ARG A 224 -22.96 -11.70 -7.08
CA ARG A 224 -22.01 -12.80 -6.88
C ARG A 224 -22.57 -14.11 -7.46
N ASP A 225 -23.84 -14.38 -7.23
CA ASP A 225 -24.55 -15.56 -7.74
C ASP A 225 -24.68 -15.53 -9.27
N LEU A 226 -24.92 -14.34 -9.85
CA LEU A 226 -24.95 -14.14 -11.30
C LEU A 226 -23.58 -14.44 -11.97
N LEU A 227 -22.49 -14.25 -11.23
CA LEU A 227 -21.12 -14.38 -11.71
C LEU A 227 -20.66 -15.85 -11.66
N GLU A 228 -21.08 -16.59 -10.64
CA GLU A 228 -20.90 -18.05 -10.60
C GLU A 228 -21.71 -18.74 -11.70
N PHE A 229 -22.95 -18.30 -11.94
CA PHE A 229 -23.78 -18.81 -13.03
C PHE A 229 -23.18 -18.52 -14.42
N ALA A 230 -22.62 -17.31 -14.63
CA ALA A 230 -21.96 -16.95 -15.88
C ALA A 230 -20.72 -17.82 -16.16
N LYS A 231 -19.89 -18.09 -15.14
CA LYS A 231 -18.74 -19.00 -15.27
C LYS A 231 -19.16 -20.42 -15.64
N LEU A 232 -20.25 -20.90 -15.04
CA LEU A 232 -20.77 -22.25 -15.26
C LEU A 232 -21.34 -22.45 -16.68
N ILE A 233 -21.87 -21.38 -17.28
CA ILE A 233 -22.29 -21.36 -18.70
C ILE A 233 -21.08 -21.29 -19.63
N GLU A 234 -20.09 -20.48 -19.29
CA GLU A 234 -18.86 -20.31 -20.06
C GLU A 234 -18.08 -21.63 -20.22
N ASP A 235 -18.02 -22.44 -19.16
CA ASP A 235 -17.37 -23.76 -19.16
C ASP A 235 -18.11 -24.81 -20.01
N ARG A 236 -19.35 -24.55 -20.41
CA ARG A 236 -20.19 -25.47 -21.21
C ARG A 236 -20.32 -25.08 -22.68
N LEU A 237 -19.75 -23.94 -23.10
CA LEU A 237 -19.82 -23.48 -24.49
C LEU A 237 -18.68 -24.04 -25.34
N PRO A 238 -18.92 -24.36 -26.64
CA PRO A 238 -17.86 -24.67 -27.58
C PRO A 238 -16.79 -23.57 -27.61
N GLU A 239 -15.52 -23.94 -27.72
CA GLU A 239 -14.38 -23.04 -27.52
C GLU A 239 -14.39 -21.81 -28.47
N THR A 240 -14.89 -21.99 -29.70
CA THR A 240 -15.05 -20.93 -30.69
C THR A 240 -16.12 -19.90 -30.33
N LEU A 241 -17.21 -20.32 -29.66
CA LEU A 241 -18.28 -19.46 -29.17
C LEU A 241 -17.90 -18.76 -27.87
N SER A 242 -17.28 -19.49 -26.94
CA SER A 242 -16.76 -18.93 -25.68
C SER A 242 -15.73 -17.81 -25.95
N THR A 243 -14.86 -18.01 -26.94
CA THR A 243 -13.87 -17.02 -27.37
C THR A 243 -14.52 -15.74 -27.91
N LYS A 244 -15.54 -15.86 -28.77
CA LYS A 244 -16.29 -14.68 -29.28
C LYS A 244 -17.04 -13.95 -28.17
N LEU A 245 -17.63 -14.69 -27.23
CA LEU A 245 -18.35 -14.12 -26.10
C LEU A 245 -17.41 -13.36 -25.15
N ARG A 246 -16.25 -13.94 -24.81
CA ARG A 246 -15.20 -13.29 -24.01
C ARG A 246 -14.71 -12.00 -24.65
N LEU A 247 -14.44 -12.01 -25.96
CA LEU A 247 -14.04 -10.81 -26.71
C LEU A 247 -15.10 -9.70 -26.62
N LEU A 248 -16.38 -10.05 -26.73
CA LEU A 248 -17.48 -9.09 -26.58
C LEU A 248 -17.62 -8.58 -25.14
N VAL A 249 -17.51 -9.46 -24.15
CA VAL A 249 -17.60 -9.12 -22.72
C VAL A 249 -16.44 -8.22 -22.29
N ASP A 250 -15.22 -8.52 -22.71
CA ASP A 250 -14.03 -7.71 -22.41
C ASP A 250 -14.06 -6.36 -23.15
N ALA A 251 -14.49 -6.33 -24.43
CA ALA A 251 -14.74 -5.08 -25.15
C ALA A 251 -15.86 -4.24 -24.51
N SER A 252 -16.82 -4.90 -23.86
CA SER A 252 -17.91 -4.26 -23.14
C SER A 252 -17.54 -3.83 -21.71
N GLY A 253 -16.32 -4.09 -21.23
CA GLY A 253 -15.86 -3.66 -19.90
C GLY A 253 -16.64 -4.24 -18.70
N VAL A 254 -17.48 -5.25 -18.94
CA VAL A 254 -18.33 -5.89 -17.90
C VAL A 254 -17.46 -6.62 -16.87
N THR A 255 -16.33 -7.21 -17.28
CA THR A 255 -15.35 -7.84 -16.39
C THR A 255 -14.79 -6.86 -15.35
N GLY A 256 -14.47 -5.62 -15.76
CA GLY A 256 -13.95 -4.58 -14.85
C GLY A 256 -14.97 -4.00 -13.87
N PHE A 257 -16.25 -4.00 -14.24
CA PHE A 257 -17.34 -3.60 -13.36
C PHE A 257 -17.66 -4.64 -12.27
N LEU A 258 -17.27 -5.90 -12.49
CA LEU A 258 -17.55 -7.02 -11.60
C LEU A 258 -16.36 -7.38 -10.68
N THR A 259 -15.12 -7.14 -11.12
CA THR A 259 -13.91 -7.34 -10.30
C THR A 259 -13.45 -6.07 -9.57
N GLY A 260 -13.87 -4.89 -10.04
CA GLY A 260 -13.52 -3.61 -9.46
C GLY A 260 -14.50 -3.17 -8.36
N LYS A 261 -13.94 -2.80 -7.21
CA LYS A 261 -14.58 -2.14 -6.04
C LYS A 261 -15.20 -3.08 -5.01
N LYS A 262 -14.37 -3.61 -4.09
CA LYS A 262 -14.77 -3.69 -2.66
C LYS A 262 -13.71 -4.04 -1.61
N HIS A 263 -12.43 -4.25 -1.94
CA HIS A 263 -11.47 -4.82 -0.97
C HIS A 263 -10.45 -3.88 -0.33
N LEU A 264 -10.47 -2.56 -0.56
CA LEU A 264 -9.34 -1.69 -0.16
C LEU A 264 -9.54 -0.83 1.10
N GLY A 265 -10.65 -0.93 1.83
CA GLY A 265 -10.81 -0.22 3.11
C GLY A 265 -10.60 1.30 3.04
N LEU A 266 -10.69 1.91 1.85
CA LEU A 266 -10.56 3.34 1.64
C LEU A 266 -11.79 4.03 2.22
N ASP A 267 -11.62 5.17 2.90
CA ASP A 267 -12.74 6.10 3.07
C ASP A 267 -13.11 6.68 1.69
N GLY A 268 -13.99 5.94 1.01
CA GLY A 268 -13.94 5.75 -0.45
C GLY A 268 -14.37 6.93 -1.30
N LYS A 269 -14.64 8.10 -0.72
CA LYS A 269 -15.00 9.32 -1.46
C LYS A 269 -13.80 10.25 -1.67
N ASN A 270 -13.08 10.61 -0.61
CA ASN A 270 -12.05 11.65 -0.67
C ASN A 270 -10.81 11.20 -1.48
N VAL A 271 -10.32 9.98 -1.23
CA VAL A 271 -9.17 9.42 -1.97
C VAL A 271 -9.53 9.11 -3.43
N GLY A 272 -10.79 8.75 -3.70
CA GLY A 272 -11.28 8.57 -5.07
C GLY A 272 -11.23 9.86 -5.88
N GLU A 273 -11.56 11.00 -5.27
CA GLU A 273 -11.47 12.31 -5.91
C GLU A 273 -10.01 12.74 -6.17
N LEU A 274 -9.10 12.43 -5.26
CA LEU A 274 -7.65 12.64 -5.46
C LEU A 274 -7.13 11.89 -6.68
N ILE A 275 -7.47 10.59 -6.80
CA ILE A 275 -7.10 9.79 -7.98
C ILE A 275 -7.68 10.40 -9.26
N ASN A 276 -8.94 10.83 -9.24
CA ASN A 276 -9.58 11.44 -10.41
C ASN A 276 -8.93 12.77 -10.79
N ALA A 277 -8.61 13.63 -9.83
CA ALA A 277 -7.90 14.89 -10.07
C ALA A 277 -6.50 14.63 -10.64
N GLY A 278 -5.77 13.67 -10.08
CA GLY A 278 -4.47 13.23 -10.58
C GLY A 278 -4.53 12.69 -12.01
N LYS A 279 -5.51 11.83 -12.33
CA LYS A 279 -5.73 11.33 -13.71
C LYS A 279 -6.12 12.42 -14.70
N ALA A 280 -6.80 13.47 -14.24
CA ALA A 280 -7.25 14.59 -15.07
C ALA A 280 -6.18 15.67 -15.29
N GLY A 281 -5.09 15.66 -14.52
CA GLY A 281 -4.07 16.71 -14.54
C GLY A 281 -4.50 18.00 -13.84
N ASP A 282 -5.52 17.94 -12.97
CA ASP A 282 -6.04 19.09 -12.24
C ASP A 282 -5.25 19.30 -10.94
N LYS A 283 -4.09 19.96 -11.08
CA LYS A 283 -3.15 20.19 -9.97
C LYS A 283 -3.78 21.00 -8.84
N ALA A 284 -4.50 22.08 -9.16
CA ALA A 284 -5.12 22.93 -8.14
C ALA A 284 -6.15 22.15 -7.32
N LYS A 285 -7.00 21.34 -7.97
CA LYS A 285 -7.96 20.49 -7.26
C LYS A 285 -7.25 19.41 -6.45
N PHE A 286 -6.21 18.76 -7.00
CA PHE A 286 -5.44 17.73 -6.31
C PHE A 286 -4.80 18.28 -5.02
N ASP A 287 -4.07 19.39 -5.11
CA ASP A 287 -3.36 20.01 -3.99
C ASP A 287 -4.35 20.41 -2.88
N ASN A 288 -5.51 20.96 -3.26
CA ASN A 288 -6.52 21.40 -2.30
C ASN A 288 -7.22 20.22 -1.61
N LEU A 289 -7.52 19.15 -2.35
CA LEU A 289 -8.06 17.90 -1.79
C LEU A 289 -7.05 17.24 -0.85
N LEU A 290 -5.76 17.19 -1.22
CA LEU A 290 -4.72 16.55 -0.43
C LEU A 290 -4.51 17.29 0.89
N LYS A 291 -4.39 18.63 0.82
CA LYS A 291 -4.29 19.49 2.00
C LYS A 291 -5.50 19.31 2.92
N THR A 292 -6.71 19.29 2.36
CA THR A 292 -7.94 19.08 3.14
C THR A 292 -7.93 17.71 3.81
N PHE A 293 -7.53 16.66 3.09
CA PHE A 293 -7.45 15.31 3.63
C PHE A 293 -6.46 15.22 4.81
N GLN A 294 -5.22 15.68 4.61
CA GLN A 294 -4.16 15.63 5.63
C GLN A 294 -4.48 16.46 6.88
N SER A 295 -5.29 17.52 6.74
CA SER A 295 -5.71 18.35 7.88
C SER A 295 -6.81 17.73 8.75
N LYS A 296 -7.41 16.61 8.30
CA LYS A 296 -8.60 15.99 8.92
C LYS A 296 -8.43 14.50 9.22
N PHE A 297 -7.57 13.81 8.49
CA PHE A 297 -7.40 12.36 8.56
C PHE A 297 -5.94 11.96 8.49
N LEU A 298 -5.61 10.83 9.10
CA LEU A 298 -4.33 10.18 8.93
C LEU A 298 -4.48 9.02 7.92
N PRO A 299 -3.83 9.07 6.74
CA PRO A 299 -4.02 8.06 5.72
C PRO A 299 -3.50 6.69 6.19
N ASN A 300 -4.31 5.66 6.04
CA ASN A 300 -3.82 4.29 6.21
C ASN A 300 -2.92 3.86 5.04
N ARG A 301 -2.33 2.66 5.13
CA ARG A 301 -1.41 2.16 4.08
C ARG A 301 -2.00 2.14 2.67
N PHE A 302 -3.29 1.82 2.53
CA PHE A 302 -3.96 1.73 1.24
C PHE A 302 -4.28 3.12 0.69
N GLU A 303 -4.66 4.05 1.56
CA GLU A 303 -4.90 5.44 1.20
C GLU A 303 -3.61 6.15 0.83
N SER A 304 -2.54 5.95 1.60
CA SER A 304 -1.20 6.46 1.28
C SER A 304 -0.72 5.95 -0.09
N ALA A 305 -0.88 4.66 -0.35
CA ALA A 305 -0.58 4.06 -1.64
C ALA A 305 -1.40 4.69 -2.78
N ALA A 306 -2.71 4.89 -2.57
CA ALA A 306 -3.60 5.50 -3.55
C ALA A 306 -3.26 6.98 -3.82
N ILE A 307 -2.91 7.75 -2.78
CA ILE A 307 -2.45 9.14 -2.89
C ILE A 307 -1.14 9.21 -3.69
N SER A 308 -0.20 8.29 -3.44
CA SER A 308 1.05 8.20 -4.22
C SER A 308 0.78 7.87 -5.69
N ALA A 309 -0.13 6.93 -5.99
CA ALA A 309 -0.53 6.65 -7.36
C ALA A 309 -1.20 7.87 -8.03
N ALA A 310 -2.06 8.59 -7.30
CA ALA A 310 -2.71 9.81 -7.77
C ALA A 310 -1.69 10.93 -8.09
N SER A 311 -0.68 11.11 -7.25
CA SER A 311 0.45 12.00 -7.51
C SER A 311 1.21 11.59 -8.78
N SER A 312 1.47 10.30 -8.96
CA SER A 312 2.12 9.78 -10.16
C SER A 312 1.31 10.05 -11.44
N PHE A 313 -0.02 9.83 -11.41
CA PHE A 313 -0.89 10.24 -12.52
C PHE A 313 -0.81 11.76 -12.79
N LEU A 314 -0.76 12.58 -11.74
CA LEU A 314 -0.65 14.04 -11.87
C LEU A 314 0.64 14.44 -12.58
N SER A 315 1.78 13.85 -12.22
CA SER A 315 3.08 14.14 -12.82
C SER A 315 3.11 13.90 -14.34
N TYR A 316 2.36 12.91 -14.83
CA TYR A 316 2.25 12.63 -16.26
C TYR A 316 1.19 13.49 -16.99
N SER A 317 0.07 13.78 -16.33
CA SER A 317 -1.09 14.46 -16.94
C SER A 317 -1.07 15.99 -16.81
N SER A 318 -0.23 16.54 -15.93
CA SER A 318 -0.12 17.99 -15.66
C SER A 318 0.99 18.71 -16.44
N LYS A 319 1.70 18.03 -17.34
CA LYS A 319 2.70 18.66 -18.24
C LYS A 319 2.15 19.93 -18.90
N THR A 320 3.00 20.94 -19.09
CA THR A 320 2.64 22.20 -19.75
C THR A 320 2.43 22.00 -21.26
N SER A 321 1.26 21.47 -21.63
CA SER A 321 0.87 21.23 -23.02
C SER A 321 -0.65 21.23 -23.18
N THR A 322 -1.12 21.69 -24.34
CA THR A 322 -2.53 21.62 -24.73
C THR A 322 -2.89 20.30 -25.41
N LYS A 323 -1.89 19.57 -25.93
CA LYS A 323 -2.05 18.26 -26.57
C LYS A 323 -2.14 17.16 -25.51
N LYS A 324 -2.93 16.12 -25.80
CA LYS A 324 -3.17 14.98 -24.91
C LYS A 324 -3.00 13.68 -25.67
N ILE A 325 -2.35 12.72 -25.03
CA ILE A 325 -2.22 11.35 -25.53
C ILE A 325 -2.88 10.43 -24.52
N LEU A 326 -3.84 9.63 -24.99
CA LEU A 326 -4.46 8.59 -24.18
C LEU A 326 -3.54 7.37 -24.18
N LEU A 327 -3.17 6.90 -22.98
CA LEU A 327 -2.28 5.77 -22.79
C LEU A 327 -2.89 4.79 -21.80
N SER A 328 -2.86 3.51 -22.14
CA SER A 328 -3.39 2.41 -21.33
C SER A 328 -2.25 1.58 -20.75
N TRP A 329 -2.30 1.38 -19.43
CA TRP A 329 -1.43 0.46 -18.68
C TRP A 329 -2.18 -0.09 -17.47
N TRP A 330 -1.56 -1.02 -16.74
CA TRP A 330 -2.15 -1.58 -15.52
C TRP A 330 -1.79 -0.72 -14.31
N GLU A 331 -2.79 -0.18 -13.59
CA GLU A 331 -2.54 0.80 -12.52
C GLU A 331 -2.36 0.20 -11.12
N TYR A 332 -2.65 -1.10 -10.95
CA TYR A 332 -2.71 -1.78 -9.64
C TYR A 332 -1.59 -2.83 -9.46
N PRO A 333 -1.21 -3.18 -8.22
CA PRO A 333 -1.67 -2.57 -6.96
C PRO A 333 -1.16 -1.14 -6.82
N TYR A 334 -1.84 -0.32 -6.02
CA TYR A 334 -1.25 0.95 -5.60
C TYR A 334 -0.16 0.71 -4.55
N PRO A 335 0.90 1.56 -4.50
CA PRO A 335 1.10 2.79 -5.30
C PRO A 335 1.44 2.55 -6.76
N GLY A 336 1.92 1.35 -7.09
CA GLY A 336 2.17 0.88 -8.45
C GLY A 336 2.89 -0.45 -8.41
N ASN A 337 3.10 -1.03 -9.59
CA ASN A 337 4.12 -2.04 -9.84
C ASN A 337 5.09 -1.44 -10.86
N TYR A 338 6.39 -1.40 -10.53
CA TYR A 338 7.44 -0.75 -11.33
C TYR A 338 7.28 -1.03 -12.83
N GLY A 339 7.13 -2.30 -13.20
CA GLY A 339 6.98 -2.71 -14.58
C GLY A 339 5.81 -2.03 -15.29
N ASP A 340 4.62 -2.01 -14.69
CA ASP A 340 3.44 -1.41 -15.34
C ASP A 340 3.55 0.12 -15.47
N TRP A 341 4.27 0.78 -14.54
CA TRP A 341 4.49 2.22 -14.56
C TRP A 341 5.67 2.65 -15.45
N LEU A 342 6.45 1.71 -16.00
CA LEU A 342 7.37 2.01 -17.09
C LEU A 342 6.63 2.48 -18.35
N THR A 343 5.38 2.06 -18.57
CA THR A 343 4.58 2.50 -19.73
C THR A 343 4.46 4.04 -19.78
N PRO A 344 3.86 4.72 -18.79
CA PRO A 344 3.80 6.19 -18.82
C PRO A 344 5.19 6.85 -18.73
N PHE A 345 6.15 6.26 -18.02
CA PHE A 345 7.51 6.79 -17.93
C PHE A 345 8.19 6.88 -19.31
N VAL A 346 8.19 5.77 -20.07
CA VAL A 346 8.81 5.68 -21.40
C VAL A 346 8.14 6.63 -22.38
N PHE A 347 6.81 6.61 -22.47
CA PHE A 347 6.09 7.43 -23.45
C PHE A 347 6.15 8.91 -23.13
N SER A 348 6.17 9.27 -21.84
CA SER A 348 6.34 10.66 -21.40
C SER A 348 7.70 11.23 -21.83
N HIS A 349 8.76 10.43 -21.96
CA HIS A 349 10.06 10.94 -22.44
C HIS A 349 10.01 11.42 -23.90
N TYR A 350 9.27 10.72 -24.77
CA TYR A 350 9.24 10.99 -26.20
C TYR A 350 8.14 11.98 -26.65
N THR A 351 7.46 12.65 -25.71
CA THR A 351 6.43 13.64 -26.04
C THR A 351 6.25 14.71 -24.97
N ASP A 352 6.03 15.95 -25.42
CA ASP A 352 5.60 17.06 -24.56
C ASP A 352 4.09 17.03 -24.26
N SER A 353 3.33 16.15 -24.92
CA SER A 353 1.89 16.01 -24.69
C SER A 353 1.61 15.53 -23.26
N LYS A 354 0.47 15.94 -22.72
CA LYS A 354 -0.06 15.36 -21.47
C LYS A 354 -0.39 13.90 -21.69
N ILE A 355 0.15 13.01 -20.85
CA ILE A 355 -0.25 11.61 -20.84
C ILE A 355 -1.48 11.47 -19.95
N VAL A 356 -2.59 11.03 -20.53
CA VAL A 356 -3.87 10.85 -19.83
C VAL A 356 -4.20 9.37 -19.78
N PHE A 357 -4.48 8.89 -18.57
CA PHE A 357 -4.76 7.48 -18.34
C PHE A 357 -6.05 7.03 -19.01
N GLN A 358 -5.96 5.96 -19.80
CA GLN A 358 -7.09 5.22 -20.35
C GLN A 358 -7.16 3.83 -19.69
N GLY A 359 -8.18 3.58 -18.88
CA GLY A 359 -8.32 2.31 -18.18
C GLY A 359 -8.42 1.12 -19.12
N LEU A 360 -7.62 0.07 -18.87
CA LEU A 360 -7.62 -1.18 -19.65
C LEU A 360 -8.99 -1.85 -19.68
N THR A 361 -9.73 -1.81 -18.56
CA THR A 361 -11.08 -2.39 -18.45
C THR A 361 -12.21 -1.41 -18.77
N SER A 362 -11.89 -0.14 -19.02
CA SER A 362 -12.88 0.90 -19.33
C SER A 362 -13.23 0.88 -20.82
N ARG A 363 -14.52 1.08 -21.15
CA ARG A 363 -14.95 1.28 -22.54
C ARG A 363 -14.34 2.54 -23.11
N THR A 364 -13.88 2.48 -24.36
CA THR A 364 -13.44 3.65 -25.11
C THR A 364 -13.48 3.37 -26.61
N SER A 365 -13.92 4.36 -27.38
CA SER A 365 -13.78 4.38 -28.84
C SER A 365 -12.66 5.31 -29.29
N LYS A 366 -12.02 6.03 -28.35
CA LYS A 366 -10.95 6.99 -28.67
C LYS A 366 -9.67 6.24 -29.01
N LYS A 367 -8.92 6.78 -29.97
CA LYS A 367 -7.55 6.32 -30.24
C LYS A 367 -6.70 6.48 -28.99
N HIS A 368 -6.01 5.42 -28.60
CA HIS A 368 -5.15 5.39 -27.44
C HIS A 368 -4.03 4.37 -27.63
N ILE A 369 -2.87 4.61 -27.02
CA ILE A 369 -1.77 3.67 -27.05
C ILE A 369 -2.01 2.60 -25.97
N ILE A 370 -1.70 1.35 -26.28
CA ILE A 370 -1.55 0.26 -25.30
C ILE A 370 -0.16 -0.35 -25.48
N SER A 371 0.59 -0.43 -24.38
CA SER A 371 2.01 -0.73 -24.45
C SER A 371 2.56 -1.32 -23.17
N LEU A 372 3.64 -2.10 -23.32
CA LEU A 372 4.45 -2.72 -22.27
C LEU A 372 3.64 -3.64 -21.33
N GLY A 373 4.30 -4.67 -20.79
CA GLY A 373 3.64 -5.66 -19.95
C GLY A 373 2.72 -6.62 -20.71
N SER A 374 2.06 -7.50 -19.94
CA SER A 374 1.24 -8.59 -20.49
C SER A 374 -0.24 -8.23 -20.56
N VAL A 375 -0.55 -7.10 -21.21
CA VAL A 375 -1.91 -6.52 -21.25
C VAL A 375 -2.61 -6.70 -22.61
N GLY A 376 -2.06 -7.51 -23.52
CA GLY A 376 -2.58 -7.74 -24.87
C GLY A 376 -4.05 -8.20 -24.93
N ARG A 377 -4.54 -8.90 -23.89
CA ARG A 377 -5.96 -9.26 -23.77
C ARG A 377 -6.90 -8.05 -23.78
N PHE A 378 -6.43 -6.89 -23.34
CA PHE A 378 -7.23 -5.66 -23.23
C PHE A 378 -7.15 -4.76 -24.46
N ILE A 379 -6.55 -5.23 -25.56
CA ILE A 379 -6.50 -4.51 -26.83
C ILE A 379 -7.94 -4.29 -27.34
N LYS A 380 -8.23 -3.04 -27.74
CA LYS A 380 -9.53 -2.61 -28.26
C LYS A 380 -9.38 -2.14 -29.70
N SER A 381 -10.49 -1.98 -30.41
CA SER A 381 -10.46 -1.49 -31.80
C SER A 381 -9.88 -0.08 -31.96
N GLY A 382 -9.92 0.75 -30.91
CA GLY A 382 -9.26 2.06 -30.88
C GLY A 382 -7.79 2.02 -30.43
N SER A 383 -7.23 0.86 -30.12
CA SER A 383 -5.87 0.77 -29.61
C SER A 383 -4.84 0.90 -30.73
N VAL A 384 -3.79 1.69 -30.48
CA VAL A 384 -2.51 1.65 -31.19
C VAL A 384 -1.57 0.80 -30.33
N VAL A 385 -1.21 -0.38 -30.84
CA VAL A 385 -0.50 -1.43 -30.11
C VAL A 385 0.99 -1.32 -30.41
N VAL A 386 1.81 -1.22 -29.35
CA VAL A 386 3.26 -1.13 -29.46
C VAL A 386 3.92 -1.87 -28.29
N GLY A 387 4.67 -2.93 -28.60
CA GLY A 387 5.55 -3.64 -27.67
C GLY A 387 4.89 -4.35 -26.46
N THR A 388 3.56 -4.34 -26.32
CA THR A 388 2.88 -5.16 -25.31
C THR A 388 2.81 -6.62 -25.75
N GLY A 389 2.62 -7.54 -24.81
CA GLY A 389 2.35 -8.94 -25.12
C GLY A 389 1.25 -9.56 -24.28
N ILE A 390 1.19 -10.88 -24.30
CA ILE A 390 0.16 -11.69 -23.61
C ILE A 390 0.66 -12.37 -22.34
N SER A 391 -0.25 -12.65 -21.41
CA SER A 391 0.01 -13.48 -20.24
C SER A 391 -0.40 -14.95 -20.44
N SER A 392 -1.18 -15.23 -21.49
CA SER A 392 -1.61 -16.56 -21.90
C SER A 392 -2.19 -16.50 -23.31
N SER A 393 -2.06 -17.59 -24.07
CA SER A 393 -2.66 -17.76 -25.39
C SER A 393 -4.17 -18.07 -25.38
N LYS A 394 -4.78 -18.28 -24.20
CA LYS A 394 -6.19 -18.68 -24.05
C LYS A 394 -7.22 -17.63 -24.47
N HIS A 395 -6.81 -16.38 -24.70
CA HIS A 395 -7.71 -15.27 -25.00
C HIS A 395 -7.31 -14.66 -26.33
N ALA A 396 -8.24 -14.70 -27.29
CA ALA A 396 -8.06 -14.04 -28.57
C ALA A 396 -7.81 -12.52 -28.38
N ILE A 397 -7.06 -11.94 -29.32
CA ILE A 397 -6.75 -10.51 -29.36
C ILE A 397 -7.70 -9.83 -30.34
N ASN A 398 -8.11 -8.60 -30.06
CA ASN A 398 -8.96 -7.84 -30.97
C ASN A 398 -8.20 -7.53 -32.28
N PRO A 399 -8.61 -8.09 -33.44
CA PRO A 399 -7.85 -7.98 -34.68
C PRO A 399 -7.98 -6.61 -35.36
N LYS A 400 -8.92 -5.77 -34.92
CA LYS A 400 -9.22 -4.47 -35.54
C LYS A 400 -8.36 -3.32 -34.99
N ALA A 401 -7.45 -3.60 -34.06
CA ALA A 401 -6.54 -2.61 -33.53
C ALA A 401 -5.48 -2.21 -34.57
N ASP A 402 -4.80 -1.10 -34.32
CA ASP A 402 -3.70 -0.60 -35.14
C ASP A 402 -2.38 -1.13 -34.56
N PHE A 403 -1.74 -2.10 -35.21
CA PHE A 403 -0.53 -2.74 -34.71
C PHE A 403 0.74 -2.08 -35.28
N VAL A 404 1.57 -1.51 -34.41
CA VAL A 404 2.90 -0.96 -34.75
C VAL A 404 3.97 -2.01 -34.50
N SER A 405 3.98 -2.58 -33.29
CA SER A 405 4.87 -3.66 -32.88
C SER A 405 4.24 -4.41 -31.71
N VAL A 406 4.78 -5.58 -31.38
CA VAL A 406 4.40 -6.35 -30.19
C VAL A 406 5.64 -6.83 -29.45
N ARG A 407 5.47 -7.40 -28.25
CA ARG A 407 6.63 -7.83 -27.45
C ARG A 407 7.49 -8.87 -28.16
N GLY A 408 6.88 -9.81 -28.86
CA GLY A 408 7.59 -10.90 -29.53
C GLY A 408 6.70 -11.75 -30.45
N PRO A 409 7.29 -12.82 -31.03
CA PRO A 409 6.65 -13.62 -32.06
C PRO A 409 5.46 -14.45 -31.56
N HIS A 410 5.41 -14.84 -30.29
CA HIS A 410 4.26 -15.59 -29.76
C HIS A 410 3.03 -14.69 -29.63
N THR A 411 3.22 -13.43 -29.25
CA THR A 411 2.14 -12.45 -29.28
C THR A 411 1.68 -12.19 -30.72
N ALA A 412 2.62 -12.06 -31.67
CA ALA A 412 2.30 -11.84 -33.09
C ALA A 412 1.52 -13.02 -33.71
N GLU A 413 1.90 -14.25 -33.37
CA GLU A 413 1.20 -15.45 -33.81
C GLU A 413 -0.24 -15.48 -33.31
N LEU A 414 -0.49 -15.15 -32.04
CA LEU A 414 -1.85 -15.09 -31.51
C LEU A 414 -2.70 -14.00 -32.18
N ILE A 415 -2.09 -12.88 -32.58
CA ILE A 415 -2.79 -11.83 -33.36
C ILE A 415 -3.24 -12.40 -34.70
N LEU A 416 -2.36 -13.10 -35.41
CA LEU A 416 -2.67 -13.73 -36.69
C LEU A 416 -3.78 -14.78 -36.53
N GLN A 417 -3.69 -15.64 -35.53
CA GLN A 417 -4.72 -16.64 -35.19
C GLN A 417 -6.07 -16.01 -34.81
N SER A 418 -6.05 -14.80 -34.26
CA SER A 418 -7.25 -14.02 -33.94
C SER A 418 -7.85 -13.30 -35.17
N GLY A 419 -7.27 -13.48 -36.36
CA GLY A 419 -7.68 -12.82 -37.60
C GLY A 419 -7.12 -11.40 -37.79
N GLY A 420 -6.08 -11.05 -37.03
CA GLY A 420 -5.36 -9.78 -37.14
C GLY A 420 -4.27 -9.79 -38.22
N PRO A 421 -3.55 -8.67 -38.38
CA PRO A 421 -2.47 -8.56 -39.37
C PRO A 421 -1.23 -9.34 -38.95
N LYS A 422 -0.37 -9.65 -39.94
CA LYS A 422 1.00 -10.12 -39.67
C LYS A 422 1.82 -8.97 -39.08
N VAL A 423 2.37 -9.15 -37.89
CA VAL A 423 3.24 -8.17 -37.22
C VAL A 423 4.67 -8.73 -37.19
N GLU A 424 5.63 -7.95 -37.67
CA GLU A 424 7.04 -8.39 -37.80
C GLU A 424 8.02 -7.55 -36.97
N SER A 425 7.57 -6.41 -36.41
CA SER A 425 8.38 -5.60 -35.50
C SER A 425 8.15 -6.02 -34.05
N PHE A 426 9.24 -6.29 -33.34
CA PHE A 426 9.21 -6.85 -32.00
C PHE A 426 10.09 -6.10 -31.01
N GLY A 427 9.63 -6.09 -29.75
CA GLY A 427 10.44 -5.75 -28.60
C GLY A 427 9.62 -5.07 -27.49
N ASP A 428 10.05 -5.27 -26.25
CA ASP A 428 9.45 -4.61 -25.09
C ASP A 428 9.97 -3.16 -24.98
N PRO A 429 9.11 -2.14 -24.84
CA PRO A 429 9.51 -0.74 -24.73
C PRO A 429 10.48 -0.45 -23.58
N ALA A 430 10.51 -1.27 -22.53
CA ALA A 430 11.44 -1.10 -21.41
C ALA A 430 12.91 -1.28 -21.81
N ILE A 431 13.22 -1.87 -22.97
CA ILE A 431 14.63 -2.01 -23.41
C ILE A 431 15.28 -0.66 -23.76
N VAL A 432 14.48 0.38 -24.01
CA VAL A 432 15.00 1.73 -24.35
C VAL A 432 15.36 2.57 -23.12
N LEU A 433 15.22 2.03 -21.91
CA LEU A 433 15.47 2.77 -20.67
C LEU A 433 16.87 3.38 -20.60
N SER A 434 17.91 2.68 -21.08
CA SER A 434 19.28 3.20 -21.13
C SER A 434 19.49 4.38 -22.09
N LYS A 435 18.61 4.57 -23.08
CA LYS A 435 18.59 5.79 -23.91
C LYS A 435 17.87 6.94 -23.21
N ILE A 436 16.76 6.64 -22.53
CA ILE A 436 15.96 7.62 -21.79
C ILE A 436 16.73 8.21 -20.61
N LEU A 437 17.42 7.34 -19.86
CA LEU A 437 18.18 7.68 -18.68
C LEU A 437 19.61 7.11 -18.84
N PRO A 438 20.51 7.83 -19.52
CA PRO A 438 21.90 7.40 -19.64
C PRO A 438 22.57 7.36 -18.27
N VAL A 439 22.94 6.15 -17.82
CA VAL A 439 23.71 5.94 -16.58
C VAL A 439 25.03 5.26 -16.96
N THR A 440 26.14 5.91 -16.65
CA THR A 440 27.47 5.29 -16.78
C THR A 440 27.71 4.44 -15.54
N ARG A 441 27.80 3.12 -15.73
CA ARG A 441 28.11 2.17 -14.65
C ARG A 441 29.58 2.32 -14.23
N GLY A 442 29.79 2.87 -13.03
CA GLY A 442 31.11 3.06 -12.44
C GLY A 442 31.53 1.89 -11.54
N LYS A 443 32.38 2.18 -10.55
CA LYS A 443 32.71 1.23 -9.48
C LYS A 443 31.44 0.89 -8.70
N THR A 444 31.14 -0.41 -8.59
CA THR A 444 29.99 -0.92 -7.84
C THR A 444 30.29 -1.02 -6.34
N ASN A 445 29.25 -1.24 -5.55
CA ASN A 445 29.28 -1.21 -4.10
C ASN A 445 29.67 -2.55 -3.42
N GLY A 446 29.97 -3.61 -4.18
CA GLY A 446 30.33 -4.92 -3.63
C GLY A 446 29.14 -5.75 -3.11
N ARG A 447 27.91 -5.32 -3.39
CA ARG A 447 26.67 -5.91 -2.86
C ARG A 447 25.74 -6.37 -3.98
N ILE A 448 24.71 -7.11 -3.60
CA ILE A 448 23.66 -7.62 -4.50
C ILE A 448 22.34 -6.89 -4.22
N ALA A 449 21.70 -6.38 -5.26
CA ALA A 449 20.34 -5.86 -5.13
C ALA A 449 19.34 -7.01 -5.28
N PHE A 450 18.45 -7.16 -4.32
CA PHE A 450 17.38 -8.14 -4.34
C PHE A 450 16.03 -7.46 -4.56
N VAL A 451 15.29 -7.86 -5.60
CA VAL A 451 14.00 -7.26 -5.94
C VAL A 451 12.94 -8.32 -6.18
N ARG A 452 11.92 -8.37 -5.34
CA ARG A 452 10.81 -9.31 -5.53
C ARG A 452 9.66 -8.69 -6.28
N HIS A 453 9.01 -9.49 -7.14
CA HIS A 453 7.69 -9.15 -7.63
C HIS A 453 6.71 -9.02 -6.45
N TYR A 454 5.74 -8.10 -6.52
CA TYR A 454 4.85 -7.82 -5.39
C TYR A 454 4.05 -9.05 -4.93
N THR A 455 3.76 -9.99 -5.82
CA THR A 455 3.09 -11.23 -5.45
C THR A 455 3.96 -12.15 -4.59
N HIS A 456 5.30 -12.04 -4.68
CA HIS A 456 6.23 -12.77 -3.81
C HIS A 456 6.53 -12.07 -2.48
N SER A 457 5.81 -11.00 -2.12
CA SER A 457 6.08 -10.25 -0.88
C SER A 457 5.91 -11.12 0.38
N GLN A 458 5.09 -12.18 0.31
CA GLN A 458 4.83 -13.11 1.40
C GLN A 458 5.80 -14.30 1.43
N ALA A 459 6.70 -14.43 0.46
CA ALA A 459 7.75 -15.45 0.52
C ALA A 459 8.66 -15.15 1.73
N PRO A 460 8.95 -16.12 2.62
CA PRO A 460 9.70 -15.91 3.85
C PRO A 460 11.20 -15.84 3.57
N VAL A 461 11.61 -14.82 2.83
CA VAL A 461 12.98 -14.66 2.36
C VAL A 461 13.89 -14.27 3.51
N LYS A 462 15.02 -14.97 3.64
CA LYS A 462 16.12 -14.53 4.52
C LYS A 462 17.24 -14.00 3.64
N LEU A 463 17.56 -12.72 3.80
CA LEU A 463 18.60 -12.08 2.99
C LEU A 463 19.99 -12.57 3.43
N LEU A 464 20.89 -12.72 2.46
CA LEU A 464 22.32 -12.84 2.71
C LEU A 464 22.87 -11.49 3.22
N ALA A 465 23.95 -11.50 4.00
CA ALA A 465 24.54 -10.28 4.60
C ALA A 465 24.96 -9.22 3.55
N ASN A 466 25.32 -9.66 2.34
CA ASN A 466 25.71 -8.82 1.21
C ASN A 466 24.54 -8.49 0.25
N CYS A 467 23.29 -8.79 0.62
CA CYS A 467 22.10 -8.45 -0.17
C CYS A 467 21.34 -7.27 0.46
N ASP A 468 20.89 -6.33 -0.37
CA ASP A 468 19.93 -5.29 0.00
C ASP A 468 18.62 -5.51 -0.74
N GLU A 469 17.50 -5.51 -0.02
CA GLU A 469 16.18 -5.65 -0.63
C GLU A 469 15.56 -4.29 -0.99
N PHE A 470 15.00 -4.20 -2.20
CA PHE A 470 14.28 -3.03 -2.68
C PHE A 470 12.83 -3.37 -3.06
N PRO A 471 11.86 -2.48 -2.73
CA PRO A 471 10.48 -2.67 -3.13
C PRO A 471 10.29 -2.44 -4.63
N VAL A 472 9.52 -3.31 -5.29
CA VAL A 472 9.09 -3.12 -6.69
C VAL A 472 7.83 -2.26 -6.82
N GLN A 473 7.18 -1.95 -5.69
CA GLN A 473 5.92 -1.21 -5.67
C GLN A 473 6.17 0.30 -5.69
N LEU A 474 6.40 0.84 -6.89
CA LEU A 474 6.62 2.28 -7.11
C LEU A 474 6.01 2.70 -8.47
N SER A 475 5.69 3.99 -8.60
CA SER A 475 4.96 4.56 -9.75
C SER A 475 5.40 5.95 -10.18
N HIS A 476 5.95 6.75 -9.27
CA HIS A 476 6.33 8.13 -9.57
C HIS A 476 7.57 8.15 -10.48
N PRO A 477 7.65 9.05 -11.49
CA PRO A 477 8.81 9.13 -12.38
C PRO A 477 10.14 9.31 -11.63
N ASP A 478 10.16 10.11 -10.56
CA ASP A 478 11.37 10.31 -9.75
C ASP A 478 11.80 9.04 -9.02
N ASP A 479 10.84 8.26 -8.49
CA ASP A 479 11.11 6.98 -7.84
C ASP A 479 11.65 5.96 -8.85
N ILE A 480 11.11 5.96 -10.08
CA ILE A 480 11.60 5.12 -11.19
C ILE A 480 13.07 5.46 -11.51
N VAL A 481 13.39 6.76 -11.64
CA VAL A 481 14.76 7.21 -11.91
C VAL A 481 15.70 6.82 -10.76
N ALA A 482 15.28 7.06 -9.51
CA ALA A 482 16.07 6.71 -8.33
C ALA A 482 16.31 5.19 -8.26
N PHE A 483 15.29 4.37 -8.52
CA PHE A 483 15.39 2.93 -8.53
C PHE A 483 16.37 2.42 -9.60
N ILE A 484 16.25 2.90 -10.85
CA ILE A 484 17.17 2.51 -11.94
C ILE A 484 18.62 2.91 -11.63
N ARG A 485 18.84 4.13 -11.13
CA ARG A 485 20.17 4.57 -10.69
C ARG A 485 20.71 3.67 -9.58
N LYS A 486 19.85 3.32 -8.61
CA LYS A 486 20.24 2.46 -7.50
C LYS A 486 20.70 1.09 -7.99
N LEU A 487 19.98 0.44 -8.91
CA LEU A 487 20.39 -0.86 -9.47
C LEU A 487 21.77 -0.81 -10.14
N ASN A 488 22.12 0.31 -10.77
CA ASN A 488 23.43 0.47 -11.43
C ASN A 488 24.61 0.53 -10.45
N GLU A 489 24.37 0.77 -9.16
CA GLU A 489 25.41 0.80 -8.11
C GLU A 489 25.82 -0.61 -7.63
N TYR A 490 25.00 -1.64 -7.89
CA TYR A 490 25.20 -3.00 -7.37
C TYR A 490 25.99 -3.89 -8.31
N ASP A 491 26.75 -4.85 -7.75
CA ASP A 491 27.53 -5.82 -8.53
C ASP A 491 26.63 -6.67 -9.42
N SER A 492 25.48 -7.09 -8.88
CA SER A 492 24.46 -7.85 -9.59
C SER A 492 23.07 -7.64 -8.98
N VAL A 493 22.04 -8.05 -9.73
CA VAL A 493 20.64 -8.01 -9.32
C VAL A 493 20.06 -9.42 -9.29
N VAL A 494 19.38 -9.78 -8.22
CA VAL A 494 18.59 -11.01 -8.12
C VAL A 494 17.12 -10.61 -8.06
N THR A 495 16.33 -11.06 -9.03
CA THR A 495 14.94 -10.58 -9.15
C THR A 495 13.95 -11.67 -9.50
N SER A 496 12.72 -11.53 -9.00
CA SER A 496 11.57 -12.28 -9.51
C SER A 496 10.60 -11.44 -10.35
N ALA A 497 10.96 -10.18 -10.62
CA ALA A 497 10.18 -9.26 -11.43
C ALA A 497 10.77 -9.12 -12.84
N MET A 498 10.00 -9.53 -13.86
CA MET A 498 10.44 -9.53 -15.26
C MET A 498 10.94 -8.16 -15.75
N HIS A 499 10.26 -7.06 -15.45
CA HIS A 499 10.70 -5.74 -15.92
C HIS A 499 11.97 -5.24 -15.20
N VAL A 500 12.32 -5.79 -14.04
CA VAL A 500 13.62 -5.54 -13.41
C VAL A 500 14.72 -6.27 -14.20
N LEU A 501 14.48 -7.51 -14.64
CA LEU A 501 15.37 -8.21 -15.57
C LEU A 501 15.54 -7.43 -16.88
N ILE A 502 14.45 -6.96 -17.49
CA ILE A 502 14.51 -6.16 -18.73
C ILE A 502 15.30 -4.85 -18.50
N THR A 503 15.11 -4.21 -17.34
CA THR A 503 15.91 -3.04 -16.95
C THR A 503 17.39 -3.42 -16.88
N CYS A 504 17.74 -4.52 -16.22
CA CYS A 504 19.14 -4.97 -16.16
C CYS A 504 19.71 -5.21 -17.56
N GLN A 505 18.95 -5.81 -18.47
CA GLN A 505 19.40 -6.06 -19.84
C GLN A 505 19.47 -4.80 -20.72
N SER A 506 18.68 -3.76 -20.43
CA SER A 506 18.80 -2.46 -21.08
C SER A 506 20.13 -1.77 -20.74
N TYR A 507 20.65 -1.98 -19.53
CA TYR A 507 21.87 -1.35 -19.01
C TYR A 507 23.10 -2.27 -18.98
N GLY A 508 22.95 -3.57 -19.28
CA GLY A 508 24.03 -4.56 -19.16
C GLY A 508 24.42 -4.88 -17.70
N ILE A 509 23.47 -4.82 -16.77
CA ILE A 509 23.68 -5.17 -15.36
C ILE A 509 23.61 -6.70 -15.20
N PRO A 510 24.59 -7.35 -14.54
CA PRO A 510 24.52 -8.79 -14.24
C PRO A 510 23.25 -9.13 -13.44
N CYS A 511 22.46 -10.08 -13.90
CA CYS A 511 21.14 -10.35 -13.31
C CYS A 511 20.82 -11.85 -13.28
N ALA A 512 20.15 -12.29 -12.20
CA ALA A 512 19.53 -13.61 -12.08
C ALA A 512 18.00 -13.47 -11.97
N LEU A 513 17.26 -14.28 -12.72
CA LEU A 513 15.80 -14.36 -12.66
C LEU A 513 15.37 -15.58 -11.86
N VAL A 514 14.68 -15.37 -10.75
CA VAL A 514 14.34 -16.41 -9.78
C VAL A 514 12.85 -16.45 -9.43
N VAL A 515 12.40 -17.60 -8.96
CA VAL A 515 11.17 -17.80 -8.18
C VAL A 515 11.54 -18.54 -6.89
N PHE A 516 10.62 -18.67 -5.93
CA PHE A 516 10.92 -19.33 -4.66
C PHE A 516 10.26 -20.69 -4.59
N LYS A 517 11.00 -21.70 -4.12
CA LYS A 517 10.49 -23.06 -3.90
C LYS A 517 9.25 -23.03 -2.99
N GLY A 518 8.12 -23.57 -3.44
CA GLY A 518 6.82 -23.52 -2.76
C GLY A 518 5.98 -22.27 -3.02
N PHE A 519 6.46 -21.35 -3.87
CA PHE A 519 5.78 -20.11 -4.25
C PHE A 519 5.85 -19.87 -5.78
N GLU A 520 6.10 -20.90 -6.58
CA GLU A 520 6.35 -20.80 -8.02
C GLU A 520 5.16 -20.23 -8.78
N GLU A 521 3.94 -20.57 -8.36
CA GLU A 521 2.68 -20.17 -9.03
C GLU A 521 2.27 -18.70 -8.75
N TYR A 522 2.98 -18.01 -7.85
CA TYR A 522 2.61 -16.64 -7.44
C TYR A 522 2.83 -15.61 -8.55
N VAL A 523 3.60 -15.93 -9.59
CA VAL A 523 3.75 -15.08 -10.78
C VAL A 523 2.84 -15.60 -11.89
N HIS A 524 1.78 -14.84 -12.18
CA HIS A 524 0.81 -15.21 -13.21
C HIS A 524 1.42 -15.38 -14.61
N GLY A 525 0.97 -16.44 -15.29
CA GLY A 525 1.27 -16.79 -16.68
C GLY A 525 1.76 -18.23 -16.83
N ASP A 526 1.71 -18.75 -18.04
CA ASP A 526 2.25 -20.04 -18.47
C ASP A 526 3.75 -19.98 -18.83
N GLY A 527 4.44 -18.91 -18.42
CA GLY A 527 5.84 -18.63 -18.77
C GLY A 527 6.04 -18.02 -20.16
N ILE A 528 5.01 -17.93 -21.01
CA ILE A 528 5.12 -17.45 -22.40
C ILE A 528 5.75 -16.07 -22.51
N LYS A 529 5.49 -15.19 -21.52
CA LYS A 529 6.00 -13.82 -21.52
C LYS A 529 7.52 -13.73 -21.56
N TYR A 530 8.23 -14.65 -20.91
CA TYR A 530 9.69 -14.62 -20.82
C TYR A 530 10.34 -15.00 -22.15
N ILE A 531 9.87 -16.08 -22.76
CA ILE A 531 10.34 -16.53 -24.07
C ILE A 531 9.94 -15.54 -25.18
N ASP A 532 8.71 -15.02 -25.15
CA ASP A 532 8.21 -14.02 -26.09
C ASP A 532 9.06 -12.75 -26.06
N TYR A 533 9.39 -12.26 -24.85
CA TYR A 533 10.33 -11.15 -24.68
C TYR A 533 11.72 -11.45 -25.24
N ALA A 534 12.33 -12.57 -24.84
CA ALA A 534 13.70 -12.88 -25.23
C ALA A 534 13.87 -12.96 -26.75
N LEU A 535 12.92 -13.61 -27.43
CA LEU A 535 12.90 -13.69 -28.89
C LEU A 535 12.68 -12.31 -29.53
N GLY A 536 11.77 -11.49 -29.01
CA GLY A 536 11.52 -10.15 -29.54
C GLY A 536 12.68 -9.18 -29.34
N ALA A 537 13.38 -9.28 -28.21
CA ALA A 537 14.56 -8.49 -27.88
C ALA A 537 15.86 -9.04 -28.51
N GLY A 538 15.83 -10.23 -29.13
CA GLY A 538 17.01 -10.85 -29.72
C GLY A 538 18.08 -11.25 -28.71
N VAL A 539 17.66 -11.67 -27.51
CA VAL A 539 18.56 -12.08 -26.42
C VAL A 539 18.33 -13.54 -26.02
N LYS A 540 19.28 -14.12 -25.28
CA LYS A 540 19.14 -15.46 -24.72
C LYS A 540 17.89 -15.55 -23.82
N ALA A 541 17.09 -16.57 -24.02
CA ALA A 541 15.91 -16.83 -23.19
C ALA A 541 16.33 -17.24 -21.77
N ILE A 542 15.74 -16.57 -20.78
CA ILE A 542 15.88 -16.90 -19.36
C ILE A 542 14.49 -17.18 -18.80
N SER A 543 14.35 -18.34 -18.17
CA SER A 543 13.15 -18.69 -17.39
C SER A 543 13.45 -18.53 -15.89
N PRO A 544 12.47 -18.11 -15.08
CA PRO A 544 12.67 -18.03 -13.64
C PRO A 544 13.07 -19.39 -13.04
N THR A 545 14.15 -19.41 -12.28
CA THR A 545 14.62 -20.64 -11.61
C THR A 545 14.16 -20.68 -10.15
N PRO A 546 13.52 -21.77 -9.67
CA PRO A 546 13.17 -21.93 -8.27
C PRO A 546 14.39 -22.05 -7.35
N ILE A 547 14.52 -21.13 -6.39
CA ILE A 547 15.57 -21.12 -5.37
C ILE A 547 14.99 -21.27 -3.97
N ASN A 548 15.83 -21.62 -3.01
CA ASN A 548 15.47 -21.65 -1.59
C ASN A 548 15.11 -20.23 -1.09
N PRO A 549 13.96 -20.03 -0.41
CA PRO A 549 13.64 -18.74 0.22
C PRO A 549 14.72 -18.24 1.18
N LYS A 550 15.53 -19.11 1.77
CA LYS A 550 16.65 -18.69 2.64
C LYS A 550 17.84 -18.05 1.90
N LEU A 551 17.74 -17.90 0.57
CA LEU A 551 18.78 -17.45 -0.37
C LEU A 551 20.10 -18.19 -0.16
N ASP A 552 20.36 -19.16 -1.03
CA ASP A 552 21.65 -19.84 -1.08
C ASP A 552 22.50 -19.24 -2.21
N TRP A 553 23.71 -18.77 -1.89
CA TRP A 553 24.58 -18.17 -2.89
C TRP A 553 25.07 -19.20 -3.91
N ASP A 554 25.22 -20.46 -3.52
CA ASP A 554 25.62 -21.52 -4.44
C ASP A 554 24.50 -21.84 -5.46
N GLU A 555 23.24 -21.62 -5.10
CA GLU A 555 22.10 -21.67 -6.04
C GLU A 555 22.03 -20.43 -6.93
N ILE A 556 22.36 -19.24 -6.40
CA ILE A 556 22.17 -17.95 -7.10
C ILE A 556 23.32 -17.62 -8.05
N LYS A 557 24.57 -17.80 -7.62
CA LYS A 557 25.76 -17.39 -8.37
C LYS A 557 25.80 -17.96 -9.81
N PRO A 558 25.45 -19.24 -10.05
CA PRO A 558 25.44 -19.80 -11.40
C PRO A 558 24.35 -19.21 -12.32
N LEU A 559 23.32 -18.57 -11.75
CA LEU A 559 22.19 -17.99 -12.49
C LEU A 559 22.44 -16.55 -12.93
N ILE A 560 23.51 -15.91 -12.43
CA ILE A 560 23.82 -14.52 -12.76
C ILE A 560 24.44 -14.48 -14.15
N GLU A 561 23.75 -13.83 -15.08
CA GLU A 561 24.23 -13.61 -16.44
C GLU A 561 24.27 -12.12 -16.77
N THR A 562 25.28 -11.70 -17.54
CA THR A 562 25.34 -10.35 -18.11
C THR A 562 24.87 -10.44 -19.56
N ILE A 563 23.61 -10.09 -19.78
CA ILE A 563 22.99 -10.01 -21.10
C ILE A 563 22.64 -8.56 -21.35
N GLN A 564 23.00 -8.05 -22.53
CA GLN A 564 22.69 -6.70 -22.94
C GLN A 564 21.98 -6.72 -24.29
N VAL A 565 20.90 -5.95 -24.39
CA VAL A 565 20.17 -5.77 -25.67
C VAL A 565 21.03 -4.94 -26.62
N SER A 566 21.07 -5.31 -27.90
CA SER A 566 21.85 -4.58 -28.90
C SER A 566 21.32 -3.16 -29.13
N ASP A 567 22.22 -2.21 -29.43
CA ASP A 567 21.84 -0.84 -29.80
C ASP A 567 20.88 -0.81 -31.00
N SER A 568 21.05 -1.72 -31.97
CA SER A 568 20.17 -1.83 -33.14
C SER A 568 18.74 -2.19 -32.76
N LYS A 569 18.56 -3.14 -31.83
CA LYS A 569 17.23 -3.53 -31.34
C LYS A 569 16.61 -2.43 -30.49
N ILE A 570 17.42 -1.74 -29.67
CA ILE A 570 16.96 -0.57 -28.91
C ILE A 570 16.44 0.52 -29.87
N ALA A 571 17.18 0.82 -30.95
CA ALA A 571 16.77 1.80 -31.94
C ALA A 571 15.49 1.41 -32.70
N GLU A 572 15.31 0.11 -33.02
CA GLU A 572 14.08 -0.40 -33.63
C GLU A 572 12.86 -0.16 -32.72
N VAL A 573 12.97 -0.49 -31.43
CA VAL A 573 11.88 -0.29 -30.47
C VAL A 573 11.61 1.19 -30.20
N GLU A 574 12.65 2.02 -30.15
CA GLU A 574 12.51 3.47 -30.07
C GLU A 574 11.72 4.03 -31.27
N ALA A 575 12.02 3.55 -32.49
CA ALA A 575 11.28 3.94 -33.69
C ALA A 575 9.81 3.53 -33.62
N ALA A 576 9.50 2.32 -33.12
CA ALA A 576 8.13 1.87 -32.92
C ALA A 576 7.36 2.72 -31.89
N ILE A 577 8.02 3.14 -30.80
CA ILE A 577 7.43 4.06 -29.81
C ILE A 577 7.08 5.39 -30.48
N LYS A 578 8.03 6.00 -31.21
CA LYS A 578 7.80 7.28 -31.92
C LYS A 578 6.69 7.17 -32.98
N GLU A 579 6.65 6.06 -33.72
CA GLU A 579 5.60 5.80 -34.70
C GLU A 579 4.21 5.69 -34.05
N SER A 580 4.11 5.00 -32.91
CA SER A 580 2.84 4.90 -32.19
C SER A 580 2.32 6.27 -31.73
N LEU A 581 3.21 7.14 -31.22
CA LEU A 581 2.90 8.52 -30.83
C LEU A 581 2.42 9.34 -32.03
N ARG A 582 3.05 9.17 -33.19
CA ARG A 582 2.64 9.81 -34.44
C ARG A 582 1.23 9.37 -34.87
N ARG A 583 0.94 8.06 -34.85
CA ARG A 583 -0.36 7.49 -35.23
C ARG A 583 -1.53 7.96 -34.36
N VAL A 584 -1.33 8.15 -33.05
CA VAL A 584 -2.37 8.72 -32.17
C VAL A 584 -2.48 10.24 -32.27
N SER A 585 -1.39 10.94 -32.57
CA SER A 585 -1.39 12.42 -32.68
C SER A 585 -2.00 12.93 -33.99
N GLY A 586 -2.26 12.05 -34.97
CA GLY A 586 -2.85 12.42 -36.26
C GLY A 586 -1.89 13.20 -37.18
N GLN A 587 -0.60 13.26 -36.83
CA GLN A 587 0.43 13.85 -37.70
C GLN A 587 0.77 12.83 -38.79
N LYS A 588 0.29 13.07 -40.02
CA LYS A 588 0.62 12.23 -41.17
C LYS A 588 2.08 12.36 -41.56
#